data_AF-A0A6N7YMF6-F1
#
_entry.id   AF-A0A6N7YMF6-F1
#
_cell.length_a   1.000
_cell.length_b   1.000
_cell.length_c   1.000
_cell.angle_alpha   90.00
_cell.angle_beta   90.00
_cell.angle_gamma   90.00
#
_symmetry.space_group_name_H-M   'P 1'
#
loop_
_entity.id
_entity.type
_entity.pdbx_description
1 polymer ?
#
loop_
_entity_poly.entity_id
_entity_poly.type
_entity_poly.pdbx_seq_one_letter_code
_entity_poly.pdbx_strand_id
1 'polypeptide(L)'
;MRPGPDPDALPDAGARGAGAHAAGEPGRCADRNLQPTAATIARVERATLCLLNRERTKRGRARLRAQSTLAGVADRYAAQMVRERFFAHVSPAGTTMLARIRRTGYLEGDIARWSVGENLAWGTGRISTPARIVKAWMASPGHRRNILDRSYREIGVGVVLGVPEDPRAVRPTSPSSGTACAAEPDGGPRGSRGVASGT
;
A
#
# COMPACT_ATOMS: atom_id res chain seq x y z
N MET A 1 -35.24 -21.28 -69.78
CA MET A 1 -34.02 -22.13 -69.75
C MET A 1 -32.81 -21.27 -70.05
N ARG A 2 -32.07 -20.84 -69.03
CA ARG A 2 -30.70 -20.31 -69.13
C ARG A 2 -29.93 -20.68 -67.83
N PRO A 3 -28.82 -21.43 -67.91
CA PRO A 3 -27.84 -21.64 -66.84
C PRO A 3 -26.80 -20.48 -66.86
N GLY A 4 -26.05 -20.06 -65.83
CA GLY A 4 -25.96 -20.25 -64.38
C GLY A 4 -24.86 -19.26 -63.86
N PRO A 5 -24.85 -18.78 -62.60
CA PRO A 5 -23.74 -17.99 -62.04
C PRO A 5 -22.76 -18.87 -61.24
N ASP A 6 -21.51 -18.92 -61.66
CA ASP A 6 -20.29 -18.26 -61.13
C ASP A 6 -19.59 -19.04 -60.00
N PRO A 7 -18.34 -19.51 -60.23
CA PRO A 7 -17.59 -20.30 -59.25
C PRO A 7 -17.08 -19.44 -58.10
N ASP A 8 -17.71 -19.66 -56.94
CA ASP A 8 -17.07 -19.82 -55.63
C ASP A 8 -15.64 -19.26 -55.49
N ALA A 9 -15.58 -18.03 -54.99
CA ALA A 9 -14.97 -17.68 -53.71
C ALA A 9 -13.83 -18.58 -53.16
N LEU A 10 -12.65 -17.96 -53.01
CA LEU A 10 -11.59 -18.37 -52.07
C LEU A 10 -10.91 -17.09 -51.52
N PRO A 11 -10.19 -17.15 -50.39
CA PRO A 11 -10.66 -17.56 -49.07
C PRO A 11 -10.29 -16.53 -47.97
N ASP A 12 -10.84 -16.77 -46.78
CA ASP A 12 -10.57 -16.11 -45.51
C ASP A 12 -9.09 -16.21 -45.10
N ALA A 13 -8.46 -15.09 -44.75
CA ALA A 13 -7.14 -15.03 -44.16
C ALA A 13 -7.22 -14.28 -42.82
N GLY A 14 -7.34 -15.07 -41.76
CA GLY A 14 -7.40 -14.61 -40.38
C GLY A 14 -6.22 -13.73 -39.97
N ALA A 15 -6.55 -12.54 -39.48
CA ALA A 15 -5.63 -11.73 -38.70
C ALA A 15 -5.75 -12.10 -37.22
N ARG A 16 -4.69 -12.74 -36.71
CA ARG A 16 -4.43 -12.93 -35.28
C ARG A 16 -4.36 -11.54 -34.61
N GLY A 17 -5.39 -11.21 -33.84
CA GLY A 17 -5.40 -10.03 -32.99
C GLY A 17 -4.36 -10.14 -31.88
N ALA A 18 -3.26 -9.42 -32.03
CA ALA A 18 -2.38 -9.09 -30.93
C ALA A 18 -3.19 -8.23 -29.93
N GLY A 19 -3.46 -8.79 -28.75
CA GLY A 19 -4.17 -8.09 -27.68
C GLY A 19 -3.38 -6.86 -27.24
N ALA A 20 -3.82 -5.69 -27.70
CA ALA A 20 -3.38 -4.42 -27.18
C ALA A 20 -3.68 -4.37 -25.67
N HIS A 21 -2.64 -4.21 -24.86
CA HIS A 21 -2.78 -3.83 -23.47
C HIS A 21 -3.58 -2.54 -23.40
N ALA A 22 -4.86 -2.64 -23.04
CA ALA A 22 -5.70 -1.49 -22.80
C ALA A 22 -5.05 -0.62 -21.72
N ALA A 23 -4.58 0.56 -22.14
CA ALA A 23 -4.26 1.65 -21.25
C ALA A 23 -5.53 1.98 -20.44
N GLY A 24 -5.53 1.59 -19.17
CA GLY A 24 -6.68 1.76 -18.29
C GLY A 24 -7.03 3.24 -18.10
N GLU A 25 -8.32 3.53 -18.01
CA GLU A 25 -8.84 4.89 -17.89
C GLU A 25 -8.20 5.75 -16.79
N PRO A 26 -7.99 7.06 -17.03
CA PRO A 26 -7.55 8.00 -16.03
C PRO A 26 -8.60 8.09 -14.91
N GLY A 27 -8.28 7.50 -13.75
CA GLY A 27 -9.16 7.48 -12.57
C GLY A 27 -9.23 6.13 -11.85
N ARG A 28 -8.76 5.05 -12.49
CA ARG A 28 -8.63 3.73 -11.85
C ARG A 28 -7.17 3.51 -11.46
N CYS A 29 -6.90 3.33 -10.16
CA CYS A 29 -5.58 2.91 -9.72
C CYS A 29 -5.26 1.54 -10.34
N ALA A 30 -4.29 1.52 -11.26
CA ALA A 30 -3.74 0.30 -11.82
C ALA A 30 -3.25 -0.61 -10.69
N ASP A 31 -3.25 -1.92 -10.91
CA ASP A 31 -2.69 -2.91 -9.98
C ASP A 31 -3.35 -2.96 -8.59
N ARG A 32 -4.51 -2.35 -8.40
CA ARG A 32 -5.23 -2.33 -7.11
C ARG A 32 -5.50 -3.72 -6.53
N ASN A 33 -5.61 -4.74 -7.38
CA ASN A 33 -5.87 -6.13 -7.00
C ASN A 33 -4.65 -7.04 -7.22
N LEU A 34 -3.48 -6.46 -7.52
CA LEU A 34 -2.25 -7.21 -7.71
C LEU A 34 -1.80 -7.81 -6.38
N GLN A 35 -1.46 -9.10 -6.40
CA GLN A 35 -0.89 -9.77 -5.23
C GLN A 35 0.61 -9.46 -5.15
N PRO A 36 1.15 -9.19 -3.95
CA PRO A 36 2.57 -9.00 -3.76
C PRO A 36 3.36 -10.29 -4.09
N THR A 37 4.34 -10.14 -4.95
CA THR A 37 5.39 -11.10 -5.29
C THR A 37 6.70 -10.32 -5.45
N ALA A 38 7.85 -10.99 -5.48
CA ALA A 38 9.14 -10.30 -5.61
C ALA A 38 9.20 -9.38 -6.85
N ALA A 39 8.53 -9.77 -7.94
CA ALA A 39 8.46 -8.99 -9.18
C ALA A 39 7.44 -7.84 -9.17
N THR A 40 6.57 -7.75 -8.18
CA THR A 40 5.40 -6.84 -8.20
C THR A 40 5.35 -5.84 -7.04
N ILE A 41 6.25 -5.94 -6.05
CA ILE A 41 6.29 -5.05 -4.87
C ILE A 41 6.16 -3.57 -5.24
N ALA A 42 7.01 -3.07 -6.14
CA ALA A 42 6.99 -1.66 -6.53
C ALA A 42 5.66 -1.22 -7.19
N ARG A 43 4.97 -2.13 -7.89
CA ARG A 43 3.63 -1.87 -8.47
C ARG A 43 2.56 -1.83 -7.39
N VAL A 44 2.64 -2.75 -6.42
CA VAL A 44 1.76 -2.80 -5.25
C VAL A 44 1.87 -1.51 -4.43
N GLU A 45 3.08 -1.02 -4.13
CA GLU A 45 3.30 0.23 -3.41
C GLU A 45 2.69 1.44 -4.12
N ARG A 46 2.92 1.57 -5.44
CA ARG A 46 2.32 2.63 -6.26
C ARG A 46 0.80 2.57 -6.26
N ALA A 47 0.23 1.37 -6.37
CA ALA A 47 -1.21 1.16 -6.33
C ALA A 47 -1.79 1.55 -4.96
N THR A 48 -1.12 1.18 -3.86
CA THR A 48 -1.49 1.56 -2.49
C THR A 48 -1.52 3.07 -2.34
N LEU A 49 -0.46 3.79 -2.73
CA LEU A 49 -0.43 5.25 -2.70
C LEU A 49 -1.56 5.88 -3.54
N CYS A 50 -1.80 5.36 -4.74
CA CYS A 50 -2.89 5.83 -5.59
C CYS A 50 -4.26 5.72 -4.88
N LEU A 51 -4.53 4.56 -4.26
CA LEU A 51 -5.78 4.30 -3.56
C LEU A 51 -5.95 5.18 -2.32
N LEU A 52 -4.89 5.36 -1.52
CA LEU A 52 -4.87 6.30 -0.40
C LEU A 52 -5.19 7.72 -0.86
N ASN A 53 -4.56 8.17 -1.95
CA ASN A 53 -4.81 9.49 -2.52
C ASN A 53 -6.23 9.64 -3.06
N ARG A 54 -6.83 8.56 -3.60
CA ARG A 54 -8.24 8.56 -4.01
C ARG A 54 -9.20 8.71 -2.82
N GLU A 55 -8.91 8.05 -1.70
CA GLU A 55 -9.70 8.22 -0.47
C GLU A 55 -9.56 9.63 0.11
N ARG A 56 -8.38 10.22 0.00
CA ARG A 56 -8.11 11.61 0.41
C ARG A 56 -8.84 12.62 -0.47
N THR A 57 -8.70 12.55 -1.79
CA THR A 57 -9.34 13.52 -2.70
C THR A 57 -10.85 13.43 -2.67
N LYS A 58 -11.43 12.22 -2.54
CA LYS A 58 -12.88 12.01 -2.35
C LYS A 58 -13.45 12.80 -1.15
N ARG A 59 -12.60 13.20 -0.19
CA ARG A 59 -12.98 13.91 1.03
C ARG A 59 -12.33 15.29 1.14
N GLY A 60 -11.95 15.87 0.00
CA GLY A 60 -11.35 17.22 -0.06
C GLY A 60 -10.03 17.32 0.71
N ARG A 61 -9.25 16.24 0.77
CA ARG A 61 -7.88 16.24 1.33
C ARG A 61 -6.86 16.32 0.21
N ALA A 62 -5.81 17.09 0.43
CA ALA A 62 -4.67 17.16 -0.48
C ALA A 62 -4.03 15.78 -0.66
N ARG A 63 -3.55 15.49 -1.87
CA ARG A 63 -2.81 14.26 -2.17
C ARG A 63 -1.49 14.24 -1.40
N LEU A 64 -1.11 13.06 -0.92
CA LEU A 64 0.22 12.77 -0.41
C LEU A 64 1.18 12.57 -1.57
N ARG A 65 2.39 13.11 -1.43
CA ARG A 65 3.52 12.87 -2.33
C ARG A 65 4.34 11.69 -1.82
N ALA A 66 4.77 10.81 -2.73
CA ALA A 66 5.73 9.77 -2.38
C ALA A 66 7.05 10.41 -1.94
N GLN A 67 7.66 9.88 -0.89
CA GLN A 67 8.97 10.31 -0.41
C GLN A 67 9.84 9.07 -0.20
N SER A 68 11.00 9.02 -0.86
CA SER A 68 11.87 7.83 -0.92
C SER A 68 12.56 7.47 0.39
N THR A 69 13.00 8.45 1.18
CA THR A 69 13.54 8.26 2.53
C THR A 69 12.52 7.59 3.45
N LEU A 70 11.27 8.05 3.43
CA LEU A 70 10.17 7.48 4.20
C LEU A 70 9.81 6.08 3.71
N ALA A 71 9.82 5.84 2.39
CA ALA A 71 9.62 4.50 1.83
C ALA A 71 10.70 3.53 2.33
N GLY A 72 11.97 3.95 2.31
CA GLY A 72 13.06 3.15 2.87
C GLY A 72 12.94 2.92 4.39
N VAL A 73 12.33 3.83 5.15
CA VAL A 73 12.01 3.59 6.58
C VAL A 73 10.91 2.53 6.71
N ALA A 74 9.85 2.63 5.92
CA ALA A 74 8.75 1.67 5.90
C ALA A 74 9.24 0.26 5.53
N ASP A 75 10.02 0.12 4.45
CA ASP A 75 10.59 -1.16 4.00
C ASP A 75 11.44 -1.82 5.08
N ARG A 76 12.36 -1.06 5.69
CA ARG A 76 13.22 -1.58 6.75
C ARG A 76 12.40 -2.06 7.95
N TYR A 77 11.32 -1.35 8.29
CA TYR A 77 10.49 -1.72 9.42
C TYR A 77 9.57 -2.91 9.12
N ALA A 78 8.97 -2.96 7.94
CA ALA A 78 8.23 -4.14 7.47
C ALA A 78 9.14 -5.39 7.45
N ALA A 79 10.37 -5.26 6.94
CA ALA A 79 11.35 -6.34 6.99
C ALA A 79 11.73 -6.71 8.42
N GLN A 80 11.83 -5.73 9.33
CA GLN A 80 12.10 -6.01 10.74
C GLN A 80 10.96 -6.81 11.38
N MET A 81 9.70 -6.40 11.18
CA MET A 81 8.51 -7.11 11.66
C MET A 81 8.48 -8.56 11.18
N VAL A 82 8.81 -8.81 9.91
CA VAL A 82 8.90 -10.17 9.34
C VAL A 82 10.06 -10.96 9.96
N ARG A 83 11.27 -10.39 10.00
CA ARG A 83 12.48 -11.10 10.50
C ARG A 83 12.40 -11.42 11.99
N GLU A 84 11.93 -10.48 12.79
CA GLU A 84 11.85 -10.58 14.26
C GLU A 84 10.48 -11.10 14.72
N ARG A 85 9.58 -11.42 13.79
CA ARG A 85 8.32 -12.12 14.07
C ARG A 85 7.42 -11.36 15.06
N PHE A 86 7.21 -10.07 14.81
CA PHE A 86 6.32 -9.21 15.58
C PHE A 86 5.53 -8.27 14.68
N PHE A 87 4.35 -7.83 15.15
CA PHE A 87 3.52 -6.88 14.42
C PHE A 87 3.01 -5.77 15.35
N ALA A 88 3.80 -4.71 15.49
CA ALA A 88 3.54 -3.58 16.39
C ALA A 88 4.22 -2.31 15.87
N HIS A 89 3.79 -1.13 16.35
CA HIS A 89 4.37 0.18 16.01
C HIS A 89 5.73 0.45 16.67
N VAL A 90 5.96 -0.20 17.81
CA VAL A 90 7.21 -0.15 18.58
C VAL A 90 7.86 -1.53 18.46
N SER A 91 9.13 -1.58 18.07
CA SER A 91 9.85 -2.85 18.00
C SER A 91 10.02 -3.49 19.39
N PRO A 92 10.31 -4.80 19.48
CA PRO A 92 10.65 -5.44 20.76
C PRO A 92 11.81 -4.76 21.49
N ALA A 93 12.74 -4.16 20.74
CA ALA A 93 13.85 -3.35 21.25
C ALA A 93 13.47 -1.88 21.57
N GLY A 94 12.17 -1.52 21.58
CA GLY A 94 11.67 -0.20 21.96
C GLY A 94 11.78 0.89 20.88
N THR A 95 12.12 0.54 19.64
CA THR A 95 12.29 1.56 18.59
C THR A 95 10.95 2.02 18.03
N THR A 96 10.65 3.32 18.19
CA THR A 96 9.43 3.98 17.68
C THR A 96 9.56 4.48 16.24
N MET A 97 8.44 4.74 15.55
CA MET A 97 8.43 5.36 14.21
C MET A 97 9.25 6.66 14.19
N LEU A 98 9.00 7.55 15.15
CA LEU A 98 9.72 8.83 15.25
C LEU A 98 11.24 8.59 15.31
N ALA A 99 11.70 7.66 16.13
CA ALA A 99 13.12 7.29 16.20
C ALA A 99 13.64 6.74 14.86
N ARG A 100 12.86 5.91 14.16
CA ARG A 100 13.23 5.38 12.84
C ARG A 100 13.40 6.48 11.80
N ILE A 101 12.48 7.45 11.74
CA ILE A 101 12.56 8.56 10.78
C ILE A 101 13.69 9.52 11.17
N ARG A 102 13.84 9.89 12.46
CA ARG A 102 14.90 10.81 12.91
C ARG A 102 16.30 10.32 12.55
N ARG A 103 16.57 9.01 12.62
CA ARG A 103 17.86 8.43 12.23
C ARG A 103 18.23 8.65 10.76
N THR A 104 17.28 9.00 9.90
CA THR A 104 17.54 9.29 8.48
C THR A 104 17.96 10.74 8.23
N GLY A 105 17.86 11.62 9.24
CA GLY A 105 18.04 13.06 9.07
C GLY A 105 16.85 13.78 8.44
N TYR A 106 15.81 13.07 7.98
CA TYR A 106 14.67 13.66 7.28
C TYR A 106 13.86 14.67 8.12
N LEU A 107 13.74 14.44 9.42
CA LEU A 107 13.10 15.39 10.34
C LEU A 107 14.13 16.42 10.79
N GLU A 108 14.39 17.38 9.92
CA GLU A 108 15.32 18.48 10.17
C GLU A 108 14.70 19.54 11.11
N GLY A 109 15.57 20.19 11.89
CA GLY A 109 15.21 21.29 12.78
C GLY A 109 14.36 20.87 13.99
N ASP A 110 13.50 21.78 14.44
CA ASP A 110 12.64 21.56 15.60
C ASP A 110 11.54 20.53 15.29
N ILE A 111 11.56 19.44 16.05
CA ILE A 111 10.61 18.33 15.91
C ILE A 111 9.15 18.75 16.13
N ALA A 112 8.92 19.83 16.88
CA ALA A 112 7.57 20.35 17.12
C ALA A 112 6.89 20.88 15.84
N ARG A 113 7.66 21.09 14.77
CA ARG A 113 7.16 21.53 13.45
C ARG A 113 6.70 20.36 12.57
N TRP A 114 6.88 19.14 13.04
CA TRP A 114 6.54 17.92 12.32
C TRP A 114 5.36 17.19 12.96
N SER A 115 4.47 16.67 12.13
CA SER A 115 3.49 15.66 12.51
C SER A 115 3.79 14.37 11.77
N VAL A 116 3.83 13.26 12.49
CA VAL A 116 4.15 11.93 11.95
C VAL A 116 3.00 10.98 12.22
N GLY A 117 2.81 9.95 11.40
CA GLY A 117 1.81 8.91 11.64
C GLY A 117 2.15 7.61 10.92
N GLU A 118 1.73 6.47 11.47
CA GLU A 118 1.99 5.15 10.90
C GLU A 118 0.71 4.32 10.81
N ASN A 119 0.56 3.61 9.69
CA ASN A 119 -0.43 2.55 9.52
C ASN A 119 0.31 1.25 9.21
N LEU A 120 -0.04 0.18 9.92
CA LEU A 120 0.49 -1.16 9.66
C LEU A 120 -0.64 -2.08 9.18
N ALA A 121 -0.35 -2.95 8.23
CA ALA A 121 -1.20 -4.07 7.85
C ALA A 121 -0.33 -5.25 7.42
N TRP A 122 -0.93 -6.44 7.48
CA TRP A 122 -0.44 -7.59 6.74
C TRP A 122 -1.63 -8.42 6.26
N GLY A 123 -1.37 -9.27 5.29
CA GLY A 123 -2.37 -10.20 4.78
C GLY A 123 -1.73 -11.26 3.90
N THR A 124 -2.47 -12.32 3.62
CA THR A 124 -2.04 -13.42 2.76
C THR A 124 -2.93 -13.55 1.53
N GLY A 125 -2.44 -14.17 0.46
CA GLY A 125 -3.23 -14.48 -0.73
C GLY A 125 -4.04 -13.30 -1.25
N ARG A 126 -5.37 -13.42 -1.31
CA ARG A 126 -6.24 -12.37 -1.89
C ARG A 126 -6.44 -11.16 -0.99
N ILE A 127 -6.15 -11.26 0.31
CA ILE A 127 -6.34 -10.15 1.26
C ILE A 127 -5.12 -9.24 1.39
N SER A 128 -3.98 -9.60 0.79
CA SER A 128 -2.75 -8.80 0.74
C SER A 128 -2.71 -7.74 -0.38
N THR A 129 -3.77 -7.64 -1.20
CA THR A 129 -3.78 -6.71 -2.33
C THR A 129 -3.98 -5.26 -1.85
N PRO A 130 -3.47 -4.26 -2.59
CA PRO A 130 -3.63 -2.84 -2.23
C PRO A 130 -5.07 -2.43 -1.91
N ALA A 131 -6.04 -2.87 -2.73
CA ALA A 131 -7.45 -2.56 -2.54
C ALA A 131 -8.00 -3.15 -1.24
N ARG A 132 -7.56 -4.35 -0.85
CA ARG A 132 -8.01 -5.00 0.39
C ARG A 132 -7.41 -4.32 1.62
N ILE A 133 -6.12 -4.01 1.58
CA ILE A 133 -5.41 -3.34 2.67
C ILE A 133 -5.97 -1.93 2.89
N VAL A 134 -6.09 -1.12 1.83
CA VAL A 134 -6.67 0.24 1.95
C VAL A 134 -8.13 0.20 2.40
N LYS A 135 -8.92 -0.78 1.95
CA LYS A 135 -10.30 -0.96 2.44
C LYS A 135 -10.31 -1.28 3.93
N ALA A 136 -9.43 -2.16 4.41
CA ALA A 136 -9.32 -2.52 5.82
C ALA A 136 -8.94 -1.30 6.68
N TRP A 137 -7.92 -0.53 6.25
CA TRP A 137 -7.56 0.73 6.92
C TRP A 137 -8.71 1.73 6.96
N MET A 138 -9.44 1.92 5.86
CA MET A 138 -10.54 2.89 5.82
C MET A 138 -11.78 2.48 6.65
N ALA A 139 -11.91 1.17 6.95
CA ALA A 139 -12.93 0.63 7.84
C ALA A 139 -12.55 0.76 9.33
N SER A 140 -11.25 0.89 9.63
CA SER A 140 -10.77 1.10 11.00
C SER A 140 -10.73 2.60 11.36
N PRO A 141 -11.38 3.05 12.46
CA PRO A 141 -11.35 4.45 12.88
C PRO A 141 -9.95 5.05 13.06
N GLY A 142 -9.01 4.33 13.69
CA GLY A 142 -7.62 4.80 13.89
C GLY A 142 -6.90 5.08 12.57
N HIS A 143 -6.75 4.04 11.76
CA HIS A 143 -6.15 4.12 10.43
C HIS A 143 -6.79 5.17 9.52
N ARG A 144 -8.12 5.23 9.51
CA ARG A 144 -8.85 6.22 8.73
C ARG A 144 -8.51 7.64 9.17
N ARG A 145 -8.39 7.92 10.47
CA ARG A 145 -7.98 9.25 10.96
C ARG A 145 -6.60 9.61 10.41
N ASN A 146 -5.63 8.70 10.49
CA ASN A 146 -4.28 8.90 9.95
C ASN A 146 -4.33 9.20 8.43
N ILE A 147 -5.02 8.36 7.63
CA ILE A 147 -5.15 8.55 6.17
C ILE A 147 -5.77 9.90 5.80
N LEU A 148 -6.72 10.39 6.59
CA LEU A 148 -7.49 11.60 6.27
C LEU A 148 -6.99 12.86 7.01
N ASP A 149 -5.88 12.75 7.74
CA ASP A 149 -5.31 13.88 8.45
C ASP A 149 -4.84 14.96 7.46
N ARG A 150 -5.18 16.22 7.79
CA ARG A 150 -4.91 17.39 6.96
C ARG A 150 -3.49 17.91 7.10
N SER A 151 -2.73 17.50 8.11
CA SER A 151 -1.33 17.89 8.29
C SER A 151 -0.40 17.15 7.32
N TYR A 152 -0.71 15.89 6.99
CA TYR A 152 0.16 15.07 6.14
C TYR A 152 0.24 15.54 4.68
N ARG A 153 1.47 15.61 4.17
CA ARG A 153 1.85 16.03 2.81
C ARG A 153 2.66 14.96 2.08
N GLU A 154 3.43 14.16 2.81
CA GLU A 154 4.34 13.16 2.26
C GLU A 154 4.09 11.78 2.88
N ILE A 155 4.44 10.72 2.14
CA ILE A 155 4.27 9.35 2.59
C ILE A 155 5.36 8.42 2.06
N GLY A 156 5.81 7.52 2.93
CA GLY A 156 6.51 6.29 2.55
C GLY A 156 5.55 5.11 2.57
N VAL A 157 5.58 4.27 1.53
CA VAL A 157 4.89 2.97 1.51
C VAL A 157 5.96 1.92 1.32
N GLY A 158 5.98 0.90 2.18
CA GLY A 158 6.92 -0.22 2.05
C GLY A 158 6.20 -1.55 2.15
N VAL A 159 6.51 -2.49 1.26
CA VAL A 159 5.86 -3.81 1.23
C VAL A 159 6.92 -4.91 1.22
N VAL A 160 6.87 -5.79 2.22
CA VAL A 160 7.78 -6.92 2.34
C VAL A 160 6.99 -8.24 2.34
N LEU A 161 7.51 -9.22 1.62
CA LEU A 161 6.94 -10.57 1.63
C LEU A 161 7.28 -11.28 2.94
N GLY A 162 6.28 -11.91 3.54
CA GLY A 162 6.41 -12.64 4.79
C GLY A 162 5.22 -12.38 5.70
N VAL A 163 5.12 -13.15 6.78
CA VAL A 163 4.10 -12.98 7.81
C VAL A 163 4.78 -12.53 9.10
N PRO A 164 4.42 -11.37 9.67
CA PRO A 164 4.93 -10.92 10.95
C PRO A 164 4.13 -11.59 12.08
N GLU A 165 4.42 -12.85 12.40
CA GLU A 165 3.73 -13.61 13.47
C GLU A 165 4.72 -14.19 14.47
N ASP A 166 4.38 -14.13 15.77
CA ASP A 166 5.11 -14.81 16.84
C ASP A 166 5.03 -16.33 16.62
N PRO A 167 6.16 -17.04 16.50
CA PRO A 167 6.17 -18.49 16.32
C PRO A 167 5.59 -19.26 17.52
N ARG A 168 5.32 -18.59 18.65
CA ARG A 168 4.61 -19.16 19.81
C ARG A 168 3.09 -19.07 19.72
N ALA A 169 2.54 -18.32 18.75
CA ALA A 169 1.09 -18.19 18.55
C ALA A 169 0.45 -19.43 17.89
N VAL A 170 1.24 -20.43 17.49
CA VAL A 170 0.74 -21.68 16.91
C VAL A 170 0.34 -22.67 18.01
N ARG A 171 -0.90 -22.56 18.51
CA ARG A 171 -1.69 -23.75 18.83
C ARG A 171 -2.66 -23.99 17.66
N PRO A 172 -2.78 -25.23 17.15
CA PRO A 172 -3.37 -25.49 15.84
C PRO A 172 -4.89 -25.55 15.93
N THR A 173 -5.58 -24.42 15.76
CA THR A 173 -6.99 -24.38 15.30
C THR A 173 -7.34 -22.98 14.82
N SER A 174 -6.82 -22.54 13.66
CA SER A 174 -7.49 -21.62 12.72
C SER A 174 -6.51 -21.13 11.66
N PRO A 175 -6.93 -20.95 10.39
CA PRO A 175 -6.13 -20.23 9.42
C PRO A 175 -6.08 -18.76 9.85
N SER A 176 -4.92 -18.28 10.30
CA SER A 176 -4.73 -16.88 10.70
C SER A 176 -5.00 -15.97 9.49
N SER A 177 -6.20 -15.41 9.46
CA SER A 177 -6.60 -14.41 8.49
C SER A 177 -6.09 -13.06 9.01
N GLY A 178 -5.14 -12.46 8.28
CA GLY A 178 -4.40 -11.27 8.73
C GLY A 178 -5.27 -10.09 9.19
N THR A 179 -4.74 -9.33 10.15
CA THR A 179 -5.38 -8.19 10.81
C THR A 179 -4.55 -6.92 10.62
N ALA A 180 -5.20 -5.75 10.49
CA ALA A 180 -4.52 -4.45 10.54
C ALA A 180 -4.35 -4.00 12.01
N CYS A 181 -3.14 -3.62 12.42
CA CYS A 181 -2.87 -3.13 13.79
C CYS A 181 -3.29 -1.67 13.92
N ALA A 182 -4.02 -1.29 14.96
CA ALA A 182 -4.57 0.05 15.12
C ALA A 182 -3.54 1.17 14.86
N ALA A 183 -3.87 2.13 14.00
CA ALA A 183 -2.98 3.27 13.77
C ALA A 183 -2.80 4.14 15.01
N GLU A 184 -1.55 4.46 15.30
CA GLU A 184 -1.14 5.38 16.36
C GLU A 184 -0.92 6.78 15.77
N PRO A 185 -1.76 7.77 16.12
CA PRO A 185 -1.32 9.16 16.03
C PRO A 185 -0.28 9.36 17.13
N ASP A 186 0.96 9.69 16.79
CA ASP A 186 1.91 10.04 17.84
C ASP A 186 1.41 11.31 18.54
N GLY A 187 1.39 11.33 19.87
CA GLY A 187 0.97 12.47 20.71
C GLY A 187 1.93 13.66 20.64
N GLY A 188 2.81 13.68 19.64
CA GLY A 188 3.77 14.75 19.39
C GLY A 188 3.11 16.07 18.98
N PRO A 189 3.85 17.18 19.04
CA PRO A 189 3.32 18.50 18.74
C PRO A 189 2.76 18.54 17.30
N ARG A 190 1.61 19.20 17.11
CA ARG A 190 1.01 19.36 15.78
C ARG A 190 1.72 20.46 15.01
N GLY A 191 2.69 20.07 14.19
CA GLY A 191 3.43 20.95 13.31
C GLY A 191 2.76 21.20 11.95
N SER A 192 3.27 22.17 11.19
CA SER A 192 2.75 22.52 9.87
C SER A 192 3.18 21.55 8.76
N ARG A 193 4.17 20.68 9.03
CA ARG A 193 4.68 19.67 8.09
C ARG A 193 4.30 18.28 8.55
N GLY A 194 3.40 17.61 7.83
CA GLY A 194 3.00 16.26 8.18
C GLY A 194 3.57 15.19 7.23
N VAL A 195 3.93 14.03 7.78
CA VAL A 195 4.30 12.83 7.02
C VAL A 195 3.63 11.56 7.55
N ALA A 196 3.36 10.60 6.66
CA ALA A 196 2.81 9.29 7.00
C ALA A 196 3.74 8.14 6.57
N SER A 197 3.66 7.01 7.26
CA SER A 197 4.28 5.74 6.87
C SER A 197 3.20 4.66 6.74
N GLY A 198 3.27 3.85 5.70
CA GLY A 198 2.43 2.67 5.52
C GLY A 198 3.28 1.42 5.31
N THR A 199 3.01 0.36 6.07
CA THR A 199 3.55 -0.99 5.82
C THR A 199 2.42 -1.99 5.66
#